data_AF-A0A0Q5TA99-F1
#
_entry.id   AF-A0A0Q5TA99-F1
#
_cell.length_a   1.000
_cell.length_b   1.000
_cell.length_c   1.000
_cell.angle_alpha   90.00
_cell.angle_beta   90.00
_cell.angle_gamma   90.00
#
_symmetry.space_group_name_H-M   'P 1'
#
loop_
_entity.id
_entity.type
_entity.pdbx_description
1 polymer ?
#
loop_
_entity_poly.entity_id
_entity_poly.type
_entity_poly.pdbx_seq_one_letter_code
_entity_poly.pdbx_strand_id
1 'polypeptide(L)'
;MLSVAFFLSLFLNNPSFVPRNEKVKEFRIVENDTLTYTLKLALDDKGRPQYFFRNIFTPVCYTNECKPVYINFYWDLLGNYMRYDLPKNKVLTKVDHDEFKEEDYQKLQDILAQPNSIFADLKMEDLITTGTEDLTDSVDVKAGATLKTIKNQVIDGAVYTCYTLWQIAYGKAVPEMQKIIESYTDDKLLHSFLTSNNYHYQYWAMEKVVGKDGSVSKPFEQDLQQIIAGKNIFTAKYALQHVNNSFFESEARQVWLWESYQKAAYPLQITMLKKLANIPLTSSLANNLKAALTNANQEQASLINQILAKN
;
A
#
# COMPACT_ATOMS: atom_id res chain seq x y z
N MET A 1 43.69 20.48 21.61
CA MET A 1 43.61 19.37 20.63
C MET A 1 43.17 18.11 21.37
N LEU A 2 41.88 17.83 21.41
CA LEU A 2 41.36 16.49 21.67
C LEU A 2 39.95 16.41 21.07
N SER A 3 39.74 15.32 20.34
CA SER A 3 38.82 15.19 19.22
C SER A 3 37.35 15.04 19.64
N VAL A 4 36.47 15.76 18.95
CA VAL A 4 35.02 15.59 18.98
C VAL A 4 34.69 14.23 18.39
N ALA A 5 34.04 13.37 19.18
CA ALA A 5 33.58 12.07 18.75
C ALA A 5 32.33 12.23 17.87
N PHE A 6 32.47 11.71 16.65
CA PHE A 6 31.49 11.65 15.58
C PHE A 6 30.25 10.86 16.02
N PHE A 7 29.10 11.53 16.12
CA PHE A 7 27.79 10.88 16.01
C PHE A 7 27.47 10.76 14.51
N LEU A 8 27.67 9.59 13.93
CA LEU A 8 27.24 9.29 12.56
C LEU A 8 26.18 8.19 12.57
N SER A 9 24.93 8.67 12.45
CA SER A 9 23.78 8.04 11.79
C SER A 9 23.84 6.53 11.52
N LEU A 10 23.20 5.76 12.40
CA LEU A 10 22.43 4.59 11.98
C LEU A 10 21.21 5.10 11.21
N PHE A 11 21.14 4.87 9.89
CA PHE A 11 19.92 4.59 9.10
C PHE A 11 20.33 4.43 7.63
N LEU A 12 20.13 3.23 7.11
CA LEU A 12 19.74 2.85 5.73
C LEU A 12 20.13 1.37 5.53
N ASN A 13 19.43 0.47 6.24
CA ASN A 13 19.28 -0.91 5.77
C ASN A 13 18.29 -0.89 4.59
N ASN A 14 18.77 -0.49 3.41
CA ASN A 14 18.10 -0.87 2.18
C ASN A 14 18.45 -2.34 1.95
N PRO A 15 17.48 -3.27 1.89
CA PRO A 15 17.79 -4.62 1.47
C PRO A 15 18.29 -4.53 0.03
N SER A 16 19.59 -4.74 -0.13
CA SER A 16 20.24 -4.84 -1.42
C SER A 16 19.51 -5.95 -2.18
N PHE A 17 18.80 -5.60 -3.25
CA PHE A 17 18.26 -6.56 -4.21
C PHE A 17 19.45 -7.24 -4.88
N VAL A 18 19.97 -8.30 -4.25
CA VAL A 18 20.89 -9.22 -4.90
C VAL A 18 20.09 -9.89 -6.01
N PRO A 19 20.51 -9.80 -7.29
CA PRO A 19 19.80 -10.43 -8.37
C PRO A 19 19.86 -11.94 -8.15
N ARG A 20 18.73 -12.51 -7.71
CA ARG A 20 18.52 -13.95 -7.69
C ARG A 20 18.31 -14.39 -9.15
N ASN A 21 18.49 -15.68 -9.47
CA ASN A 21 18.13 -16.19 -10.79
C ASN A 21 16.60 -16.09 -10.99
N GLU A 22 16.13 -14.91 -11.39
CA GLU A 22 14.71 -14.63 -11.54
C GLU A 22 14.22 -15.17 -12.88
N LYS A 23 13.23 -16.06 -12.81
CA LYS A 23 12.51 -16.51 -14.00
C LYS A 23 11.48 -15.43 -14.34
N VAL A 24 11.34 -15.09 -15.62
CA VAL A 24 10.40 -14.04 -16.06
C VAL A 24 9.27 -14.66 -16.86
N LYS A 25 8.03 -14.30 -16.54
CA LYS A 25 6.85 -14.59 -17.36
C LYS A 25 6.30 -13.31 -17.96
N GLU A 26 5.96 -13.35 -19.25
CA GLU A 26 5.49 -12.19 -20.00
C GLU A 26 3.99 -12.29 -20.31
N PHE A 27 3.31 -11.16 -20.25
CA PHE A 27 1.88 -11.01 -20.50
C PHE A 27 1.68 -9.85 -21.48
N ARG A 28 0.98 -10.11 -22.59
CA ARG A 28 0.62 -9.08 -23.56
C ARG A 28 -0.68 -8.41 -23.12
N ILE A 29 -0.60 -7.12 -22.80
CA ILE A 29 -1.73 -6.30 -22.36
C ILE A 29 -2.16 -5.38 -23.49
N VAL A 30 -3.46 -5.38 -23.80
CA VAL A 30 -4.09 -4.48 -24.77
C VAL A 30 -4.82 -3.40 -23.98
N GLU A 31 -4.34 -2.17 -24.05
CA GLU A 31 -4.92 -1.05 -23.32
C GLU A 31 -6.01 -0.33 -24.11
N ASN A 32 -5.84 -0.24 -25.43
CA ASN A 32 -6.83 0.24 -26.40
C ASN A 32 -6.43 -0.24 -27.81
N ASP A 33 -7.20 0.15 -28.83
CA ASP A 33 -7.02 -0.25 -30.24
C ASP A 33 -5.62 0.05 -30.81
N THR A 34 -4.88 0.99 -30.19
CA THR A 34 -3.57 1.45 -30.67
C THR A 34 -2.41 1.13 -29.72
N LEU A 35 -2.70 0.85 -28.44
CA LEU A 35 -1.69 0.66 -27.40
C LEU A 35 -1.71 -0.77 -26.86
N THR A 36 -0.63 -1.49 -27.13
CA THR A 36 -0.33 -2.81 -26.55
C THR A 36 1.05 -2.79 -25.93
N TYR A 37 1.23 -3.47 -24.79
CA TYR A 37 2.54 -3.60 -24.14
C TYR A 37 2.75 -4.95 -23.49
N THR A 38 4.01 -5.24 -23.16
CA THR A 38 4.39 -6.44 -22.41
C THR A 38 4.58 -6.11 -20.94
N LEU A 39 3.75 -6.70 -20.09
CA LEU A 39 3.90 -6.72 -18.64
C LEU A 39 4.70 -7.97 -18.25
N LYS A 40 5.68 -7.84 -17.36
CA LYS A 40 6.55 -8.93 -16.93
C LYS A 40 6.35 -9.22 -15.45
N LEU A 41 6.29 -10.49 -15.09
CA LEU A 41 6.24 -10.97 -13.71
C LEU A 41 7.56 -11.69 -13.40
N ALA A 42 8.29 -11.18 -12.41
CA ALA A 42 9.45 -11.85 -11.85
C ALA A 42 9.01 -12.97 -10.91
N LEU A 43 9.61 -14.15 -11.07
CA LEU A 43 9.38 -15.35 -10.28
C LEU A 43 10.69 -15.79 -9.61
N ASP A 44 10.58 -16.32 -8.41
CA ASP A 44 11.72 -16.99 -7.77
C ASP A 44 12.04 -18.36 -8.40
N ASP A 45 13.10 -19.02 -7.93
CA ASP A 45 13.52 -20.35 -8.42
C ASP A 45 12.41 -21.40 -8.33
N LYS A 46 11.49 -21.25 -7.36
CA LYS A 46 10.34 -22.13 -7.08
C LYS A 46 9.09 -21.73 -7.86
N GLY A 47 9.16 -20.72 -8.73
CA GLY A 47 8.05 -20.24 -9.55
C GLY A 47 7.06 -19.33 -8.81
N ARG A 48 7.43 -18.78 -7.63
CA ARG A 48 6.56 -17.92 -6.84
C ARG A 48 6.66 -16.46 -7.29
N PRO A 49 5.54 -15.75 -7.45
CA PRO A 49 5.55 -14.35 -7.89
C PRO A 49 6.29 -13.45 -6.89
N GLN A 50 7.12 -12.54 -7.41
CA GLN A 50 7.91 -11.60 -6.60
C GLN A 50 7.46 -10.15 -6.80
N TYR A 51 7.46 -9.67 -8.04
CA TYR A 51 7.06 -8.31 -8.42
C TYR A 51 6.77 -8.23 -9.92
N PHE A 52 6.00 -7.21 -10.32
CA PHE A 52 5.80 -6.89 -11.73
C PHE A 52 6.79 -5.82 -12.19
N PHE A 53 7.15 -5.86 -13.46
CA PHE A 53 7.92 -4.79 -14.08
C PHE A 53 7.59 -4.63 -15.56
N ARG A 54 7.87 -3.43 -16.09
CA ARG A 54 7.66 -3.09 -17.50
C ARG A 54 8.69 -2.09 -17.97
N ASN A 55 9.20 -2.30 -19.17
CA ASN A 55 9.96 -1.30 -19.92
C ASN A 55 8.96 -0.39 -20.65
N ILE A 56 9.03 0.91 -20.39
CA ILE A 56 8.11 1.92 -20.92
C ILE A 56 8.88 2.80 -21.89
N PHE A 57 8.31 2.95 -23.09
CA PHE A 57 8.64 3.97 -24.05
C PHE A 57 7.41 4.84 -24.23
N THR A 58 7.55 6.14 -24.05
CA THR A 58 6.46 7.09 -24.30
C THR A 58 7.00 8.39 -24.88
N PRO A 59 6.40 8.91 -25.97
CA PRO A 59 6.64 10.29 -26.37
C PRO A 59 5.99 11.19 -25.31
N VAL A 60 6.79 11.87 -24.50
CA VAL A 60 6.28 12.82 -23.49
C VAL A 60 6.53 14.23 -23.95
N CYS A 61 5.66 14.73 -24.81
CA CYS A 61 5.63 16.14 -25.16
C CYS A 61 4.33 16.46 -25.85
N TYR A 62 3.68 17.56 -25.48
CA TYR A 62 2.56 18.09 -26.26
C TYR A 62 3.03 18.73 -27.58
N THR A 63 4.27 19.26 -27.61
CA THR A 63 4.83 20.03 -28.72
C THR A 63 5.73 19.22 -29.68
N ASN A 64 5.89 17.90 -29.47
CA ASN A 64 6.80 17.00 -30.20
C ASN A 64 8.30 17.35 -30.14
N GLU A 65 8.70 18.31 -29.31
CA GLU A 65 10.10 18.73 -29.21
C GLU A 65 10.89 17.91 -28.18
N CYS A 66 10.25 17.41 -27.12
CA CYS A 66 10.92 16.72 -26.03
C CYS A 66 11.51 15.36 -26.44
N LYS A 67 12.64 14.96 -25.83
CA LYS A 67 13.20 13.62 -26.01
C LYS A 67 12.22 12.57 -25.46
N PRO A 68 12.01 11.44 -26.16
CA PRO A 68 11.12 10.39 -25.66
C PRO A 68 11.66 9.76 -24.39
N VAL A 69 10.75 9.38 -23.49
CA VAL A 69 11.11 8.77 -22.21
C VAL A 69 11.27 7.28 -22.35
N TYR A 70 12.37 6.79 -21.78
CA TYR A 70 12.69 5.38 -21.60
C TYR A 70 12.86 5.13 -20.11
N ILE A 71 11.94 4.40 -19.51
CA ILE A 71 11.89 4.18 -18.06
C ILE A 71 11.39 2.77 -17.76
N ASN A 72 11.88 2.15 -16.69
CA ASN A 72 11.42 0.85 -16.24
C ASN A 72 10.67 1.03 -14.94
N PHE A 73 9.42 0.57 -14.90
CA PHE A 73 8.60 0.61 -13.69
C PHE A 73 8.56 -0.76 -13.02
N TYR A 74 8.43 -0.73 -11.70
CA TYR A 74 8.31 -1.89 -10.84
C TYR A 74 7.13 -1.71 -9.90
N TRP A 75 6.30 -2.74 -9.79
CA TRP A 75 5.15 -2.80 -8.91
C TRP A 75 5.21 -4.03 -8.03
N ASP A 76 4.58 -3.95 -6.87
CA ASP A 76 4.29 -5.12 -6.05
C ASP A 76 3.23 -6.01 -6.74
N LEU A 77 2.89 -7.12 -6.11
CA LEU A 77 1.98 -8.12 -6.68
C LEU A 77 0.54 -7.62 -6.81
N LEU A 78 0.12 -6.63 -6.02
CA LEU A 78 -1.23 -6.04 -6.15
C LEU A 78 -1.24 -4.76 -7.00
N GLY A 79 -0.11 -4.44 -7.63
CA GLY A 79 0.01 -3.29 -8.52
C GLY A 79 0.29 -1.98 -7.78
N ASN A 80 0.78 -2.02 -6.53
CA ASN A 80 1.29 -0.81 -5.88
C ASN A 80 2.66 -0.46 -6.46
N TYR A 81 2.81 0.76 -6.95
CA TYR A 81 4.08 1.25 -7.47
C TYR A 81 5.19 1.17 -6.41
N MET A 82 6.37 0.68 -6.80
CA MET A 82 7.53 0.54 -5.91
C MET A 82 8.64 1.55 -6.26
N ARG A 83 9.08 1.54 -7.52
CA ARG A 83 10.23 2.33 -7.99
C ARG A 83 10.29 2.38 -9.51
N TYR A 84 11.19 3.21 -10.01
CA TYR A 84 11.66 3.17 -11.39
C TYR A 84 13.18 3.04 -11.45
N ASP A 85 13.67 2.62 -12.61
CA ASP A 85 15.05 2.86 -13.03
C ASP A 85 15.09 3.26 -14.51
N LEU A 86 16.24 3.74 -14.98
CA LEU A 86 16.45 4.10 -16.37
C LEU A 86 17.34 3.06 -17.05
N PRO A 87 17.05 2.70 -18.32
CA PRO A 87 17.99 1.95 -19.12
C PRO A 87 19.33 2.68 -19.24
N LYS A 88 20.40 1.91 -19.43
CA LYS A 88 21.76 2.46 -19.56
C LYS A 88 21.82 3.58 -20.61
N ASN A 89 22.45 4.70 -20.25
CA ASN A 89 22.62 5.89 -21.10
C ASN A 89 21.30 6.59 -21.49
N LYS A 90 20.23 6.42 -20.71
CA LYS A 90 18.99 7.19 -20.85
C LYS A 90 18.87 8.19 -19.70
N VAL A 91 18.33 9.36 -20.03
CA VAL A 91 18.06 10.47 -19.11
C VAL A 91 16.65 10.98 -19.36
N LEU A 92 16.03 11.53 -18.31
CA LEU A 92 14.80 12.31 -18.45
C LEU A 92 15.17 13.77 -18.71
N THR A 93 14.36 14.47 -19.49
CA THR A 93 14.54 15.90 -19.76
C THR A 93 13.29 16.68 -19.44
N LYS A 94 13.47 17.95 -19.09
CA LYS A 94 12.44 18.98 -18.96
C LYS A 94 12.14 19.59 -20.34
N VAL A 95 11.34 20.65 -20.34
CA VAL A 95 11.29 21.64 -21.44
C VAL A 95 12.70 22.10 -21.81
N ASP A 96 12.90 22.50 -23.06
CA ASP A 96 14.20 22.94 -23.62
C ASP A 96 15.33 21.88 -23.59
N HIS A 97 14.98 20.60 -23.43
CA HIS A 97 15.92 19.45 -23.37
C HIS A 97 16.86 19.46 -22.16
N ASP A 98 16.60 20.28 -21.15
CA ASP A 98 17.38 20.29 -19.91
C ASP A 98 17.28 18.94 -19.20
N GLU A 99 18.43 18.32 -18.91
CA GLU A 99 18.46 17.04 -18.21
C GLU A 99 17.96 17.17 -16.76
N PHE A 100 17.24 16.16 -16.30
CA PHE A 100 16.88 16.02 -14.89
C PHE A 100 18.13 15.97 -14.02
N LYS A 101 18.10 16.74 -12.93
CA LYS A 101 19.08 16.66 -11.84
C LYS A 101 18.65 15.57 -10.85
N GLU A 102 19.56 15.20 -9.95
CA GLU A 102 19.27 14.23 -8.88
C GLU A 102 18.05 14.62 -8.04
N GLU A 103 17.87 15.91 -7.76
CA GLU A 103 16.69 16.40 -7.03
C GLU A 103 15.39 16.18 -7.82
N ASP A 104 15.43 16.27 -9.15
CA ASP A 104 14.27 16.01 -10.01
C ASP A 104 13.92 14.53 -10.01
N TYR A 105 14.92 13.64 -10.05
CA TYR A 105 14.69 12.19 -9.96
C TYR A 105 14.09 11.79 -8.60
N GLN A 106 14.60 12.36 -7.50
CA GLN A 106 14.03 12.12 -6.18
C GLN A 106 12.59 12.64 -6.10
N LYS A 107 12.34 13.85 -6.60
CA LYS A 107 10.98 14.42 -6.64
C LYS A 107 10.03 13.57 -7.48
N LEU A 108 10.48 13.03 -8.61
CA LEU A 108 9.70 12.12 -9.44
C LEU A 108 9.36 10.84 -8.67
N GLN A 109 10.31 10.26 -7.94
CA GLN A 109 10.05 9.08 -7.10
C GLN A 109 9.00 9.38 -6.03
N ASP A 110 9.07 10.55 -5.38
CA ASP A 110 8.11 10.96 -4.36
C ASP A 110 6.71 11.16 -4.95
N ILE A 111 6.61 11.76 -6.14
CA ILE A 111 5.36 11.91 -6.90
C ILE A 111 4.75 10.54 -7.23
N LEU A 112 5.56 9.63 -7.79
CA LEU A 112 5.08 8.32 -8.22
C LEU A 112 4.78 7.38 -7.06
N ALA A 113 5.31 7.63 -5.86
CA ALA A 113 4.98 6.88 -4.65
C ALA A 113 3.65 7.33 -4.00
N GLN A 114 3.01 8.41 -4.48
CA GLN A 114 1.78 8.95 -3.93
C GLN A 114 0.56 8.55 -4.78
N PRO A 115 -0.24 7.54 -4.36
CA PRO A 115 -1.46 7.15 -5.08
C PRO A 115 -2.57 8.19 -5.00
N ASN A 116 -2.50 9.12 -4.04
CA ASN A 116 -3.43 10.25 -3.90
C ASN A 116 -2.78 11.56 -4.36
N SER A 117 -2.00 11.52 -5.45
CA SER A 117 -1.39 12.70 -6.05
C SER A 117 -2.45 13.61 -6.66
N ILE A 118 -2.12 14.90 -6.84
CA ILE A 118 -2.94 15.84 -7.63
C ILE A 118 -3.22 15.31 -9.05
N PHE A 119 -2.34 14.47 -9.59
CA PHE A 119 -2.52 13.85 -10.90
C PHE A 119 -3.67 12.83 -10.98
N ALA A 120 -4.20 12.36 -9.84
CA ALA A 120 -5.34 11.44 -9.81
C ALA A 120 -6.62 12.09 -10.34
N ASP A 121 -6.81 13.38 -10.06
CA ASP A 121 -8.03 14.12 -10.38
C ASP A 121 -7.86 15.08 -11.58
N LEU A 122 -6.63 15.27 -12.07
CA LEU A 122 -6.34 16.17 -13.19
C LEU A 122 -6.65 15.54 -14.54
N LYS A 123 -7.26 16.33 -15.42
CA LYS A 123 -7.34 15.99 -16.84
C LYS A 123 -6.16 16.58 -17.59
N MET A 124 -5.78 15.95 -18.69
CA MET A 124 -4.67 16.41 -19.53
C MET A 124 -4.91 17.84 -20.01
N GLU A 125 -6.15 18.20 -20.34
CA GLU A 125 -6.51 19.52 -20.84
C GLU A 125 -6.25 20.63 -19.80
N ASP A 126 -6.38 20.31 -18.50
CA ASP A 126 -6.10 21.23 -17.40
C ASP A 126 -4.60 21.58 -17.29
N LEU A 127 -3.73 20.73 -17.84
CA LEU A 127 -2.28 20.97 -17.89
C LEU A 127 -1.86 21.80 -19.11
N ILE A 128 -2.67 21.79 -20.17
CA ILE A 128 -2.41 22.44 -21.46
C ILE A 128 -3.03 23.85 -21.52
N THR A 129 -4.27 24.01 -21.03
CA THR A 129 -5.00 25.30 -21.07
C THR A 129 -4.53 26.30 -20.02
N THR A 130 -3.99 25.82 -18.91
CA THR A 130 -3.39 26.66 -17.88
C THR A 130 -1.93 26.87 -18.23
N GLY A 131 -1.65 27.85 -19.08
CA GLY A 131 -0.34 28.16 -19.67
C GLY A 131 0.84 27.86 -18.75
N THR A 132 1.38 26.64 -18.86
CA THR A 132 2.57 26.20 -18.14
C THR A 132 3.85 26.58 -18.89
N GLU A 133 3.69 27.12 -20.11
CA GLU A 133 4.78 27.53 -21.00
C GLU A 133 5.29 28.96 -20.70
N ASP A 134 4.48 29.80 -20.02
CA ASP A 134 4.88 31.14 -19.53
C ASP A 134 4.31 31.37 -18.13
N LEU A 135 4.95 30.80 -17.10
CA LEU A 135 4.51 30.88 -15.71
C LEU A 135 4.97 32.18 -14.99
N THR A 136 5.10 33.29 -15.71
CA THR A 136 5.32 34.63 -15.14
C THR A 136 3.99 35.38 -14.94
N ASP A 137 3.56 35.46 -13.68
CA ASP A 137 2.73 36.51 -13.09
C ASP A 137 1.43 36.97 -13.79
N SER A 138 0.45 36.08 -13.98
CA SER A 138 -0.95 36.53 -13.96
C SER A 138 -1.88 35.47 -13.36
N VAL A 139 -2.53 35.83 -12.24
CA VAL A 139 -3.33 34.92 -11.42
C VAL A 139 -4.80 35.35 -11.48
N ASP A 140 -5.64 34.53 -12.10
CA ASP A 140 -7.07 34.48 -11.82
C ASP A 140 -7.29 33.70 -10.51
N VAL A 141 -8.00 34.29 -9.55
CA VAL A 141 -7.99 33.93 -8.12
C VAL A 141 -8.54 32.52 -7.83
N LYS A 142 -9.37 31.95 -8.73
CA LYS A 142 -9.83 30.55 -8.62
C LYS A 142 -8.85 29.53 -9.21
N ALA A 143 -8.10 29.89 -10.25
CA ALA A 143 -7.06 29.02 -10.82
C ALA A 143 -5.75 29.07 -10.00
N GLY A 144 -5.47 30.19 -9.33
CA GLY A 144 -4.22 30.42 -8.59
C GLY A 144 -3.93 29.43 -7.46
N ALA A 145 -4.94 29.01 -6.69
CA ALA A 145 -4.74 28.08 -5.56
C ALA A 145 -4.41 26.66 -6.04
N THR A 146 -5.10 26.18 -7.09
CA THR A 146 -4.84 24.89 -7.74
C THR A 146 -3.46 24.91 -8.41
N LEU A 147 -3.14 25.98 -9.16
CA LEU A 147 -1.84 26.16 -9.81
C LEU A 147 -0.67 26.20 -8.83
N LYS A 148 -0.82 26.90 -7.70
CA LYS A 148 0.24 26.96 -6.67
C LYS A 148 0.46 25.59 -6.00
N THR A 149 -0.60 24.82 -5.83
CA THR A 149 -0.53 23.45 -5.33
C THR A 149 0.17 22.53 -6.34
N ILE A 150 -0.16 22.65 -7.63
CA ILE A 150 0.51 21.95 -8.72
C ILE A 150 2.01 22.32 -8.73
N LYS A 151 2.38 23.61 -8.76
CA LYS A 151 3.80 24.05 -8.77
C LYS A 151 4.64 23.41 -7.67
N ASN A 152 4.10 23.29 -6.46
CA ASN A 152 4.82 22.68 -5.34
C ASN A 152 4.98 21.15 -5.51
N GLN A 153 4.01 20.48 -6.12
CA GLN A 153 3.94 19.02 -6.26
C GLN A 153 4.53 18.48 -7.56
N VAL A 154 4.99 19.33 -8.48
CA VAL A 154 5.52 18.92 -9.79
C VAL A 154 6.97 19.35 -10.00
N ILE A 155 7.65 18.72 -10.94
CA ILE A 155 8.97 19.17 -11.40
C ILE A 155 8.74 20.27 -12.43
N ASP A 156 9.30 21.45 -12.16
CA ASP A 156 9.15 22.59 -13.05
C ASP A 156 9.74 22.26 -14.42
N GLY A 157 9.00 22.58 -15.48
CA GLY A 157 9.36 22.17 -16.85
C GLY A 157 9.16 20.68 -17.17
N ALA A 158 8.55 19.86 -16.30
CA ALA A 158 8.29 18.44 -16.59
C ALA A 158 6.92 17.95 -16.11
N VAL A 159 5.94 18.85 -16.02
CA VAL A 159 4.58 18.55 -15.53
C VAL A 159 3.91 17.44 -16.35
N TYR A 160 3.98 17.53 -17.69
CA TYR A 160 3.41 16.53 -18.59
C TYR A 160 4.06 15.15 -18.41
N THR A 161 5.38 15.11 -18.26
CA THR A 161 6.12 13.87 -18.00
C THR A 161 5.70 13.27 -16.67
N CYS A 162 5.63 14.07 -15.59
CA CYS A 162 5.20 13.61 -14.28
C CYS A 162 3.77 13.05 -14.31
N TYR A 163 2.84 13.76 -14.95
CA TYR A 163 1.46 13.32 -15.13
C TYR A 163 1.38 12.00 -15.89
N THR A 164 2.03 11.92 -17.05
CA THR A 164 2.00 10.72 -17.91
C THR A 164 2.55 9.50 -17.17
N LEU A 165 3.68 9.67 -16.48
CA LEU A 165 4.29 8.60 -15.71
C LEU A 165 3.43 8.17 -14.52
N TRP A 166 2.79 9.11 -13.84
CA TRP A 166 1.85 8.81 -12.76
C TRP A 166 0.64 8.02 -13.27
N GLN A 167 0.05 8.45 -14.40
CA GLN A 167 -1.06 7.73 -15.05
C GLN A 167 -0.65 6.32 -15.48
N ILE A 168 0.59 6.10 -15.91
CA ILE A 168 1.09 4.75 -16.23
C ILE A 168 1.27 3.92 -14.94
N ALA A 169 1.76 4.51 -13.85
CA ALA A 169 1.97 3.82 -12.58
C ALA A 169 0.66 3.31 -11.96
N TYR A 170 -0.43 4.07 -12.09
CA TYR A 170 -1.72 3.77 -11.45
C TYR A 170 -2.85 3.43 -12.43
N GLY A 171 -2.55 3.35 -13.72
CA GLY A 171 -3.52 3.16 -14.78
C GLY A 171 -3.90 1.70 -15.03
N LYS A 172 -4.23 1.38 -16.27
CA LYS A 172 -4.87 0.10 -16.66
C LYS A 172 -4.01 -1.15 -16.42
N ALA A 173 -2.71 -1.00 -16.15
CA ALA A 173 -1.84 -2.12 -15.83
C ALA A 173 -2.21 -2.76 -14.47
N VAL A 174 -2.69 -1.97 -13.51
CA VAL A 174 -2.95 -2.43 -12.14
C VAL A 174 -4.06 -3.49 -12.07
N PRO A 175 -5.25 -3.31 -12.69
CA PRO A 175 -6.27 -4.36 -12.73
C PRO A 175 -5.78 -5.66 -13.40
N GLU A 176 -4.93 -5.56 -14.43
CA GLU A 176 -4.38 -6.74 -15.10
C GLU A 176 -3.36 -7.47 -14.20
N MET A 177 -2.53 -6.75 -13.44
CA MET A 177 -1.66 -7.34 -12.42
C MET A 177 -2.47 -8.12 -11.38
N GLN A 178 -3.53 -7.52 -10.85
CA GLN A 178 -4.41 -8.17 -9.87
C GLN A 178 -5.06 -9.43 -10.45
N LYS A 179 -5.59 -9.36 -11.67
CA LYS A 179 -6.15 -10.51 -12.39
C LYS A 179 -5.12 -11.62 -12.62
N ILE A 180 -3.88 -11.25 -12.96
CA ILE A 180 -2.79 -12.22 -13.08
C ILE A 180 -2.55 -12.89 -11.73
N ILE A 181 -2.45 -12.13 -10.64
CA ILE A 181 -2.23 -12.69 -9.30
C ILE A 181 -3.37 -13.58 -8.83
N GLU A 182 -4.62 -13.31 -9.21
CA GLU A 182 -5.73 -14.23 -8.96
C GLU A 182 -5.48 -15.63 -9.55
N SER A 183 -4.77 -15.73 -10.68
CA SER A 183 -4.38 -17.03 -11.26
C SER A 183 -3.21 -17.73 -10.54
N TYR A 184 -2.51 -17.02 -9.66
CA TYR A 184 -1.43 -17.54 -8.81
C TYR A 184 -1.89 -17.81 -7.37
N THR A 185 -3.16 -17.55 -7.05
CA THR A 185 -3.70 -17.72 -5.70
C THR A 185 -3.64 -19.18 -5.28
N ASP A 186 -2.76 -19.46 -4.31
CA ASP A 186 -2.68 -20.71 -3.58
C ASP A 186 -2.50 -20.43 -2.08
N ASP A 187 -2.57 -21.48 -1.25
CA ASP A 187 -2.44 -21.33 0.20
C ASP A 187 -1.11 -20.69 0.60
N LYS A 188 -0.02 -20.98 -0.13
CA LYS A 188 1.30 -20.43 0.17
C LYS A 188 1.34 -18.92 -0.07
N LEU A 189 0.74 -18.46 -1.15
CA LEU A 189 0.62 -17.04 -1.46
C LEU A 189 -0.24 -16.34 -0.40
N LEU A 190 -1.39 -16.92 -0.05
CA LEU A 190 -2.29 -16.36 0.96
C LEU A 190 -1.62 -16.25 2.34
N HIS A 191 -0.91 -17.30 2.80
CA HIS A 191 -0.09 -17.23 4.02
C HIS A 191 0.94 -16.12 3.94
N SER A 192 1.66 -16.02 2.82
CA SER A 192 2.68 -14.98 2.63
C SER A 192 2.09 -13.57 2.66
N PHE A 193 0.86 -13.38 2.16
CA PHE A 193 0.18 -12.09 2.14
C PHE A 193 -0.32 -11.70 3.53
N LEU A 194 -0.97 -12.62 4.24
CA LEU A 194 -1.46 -12.41 5.61
C LEU A 194 -0.32 -12.08 6.59
N THR A 195 0.84 -12.73 6.43
CA THR A 195 2.02 -12.52 7.29
C THR A 195 2.95 -11.40 6.81
N SER A 196 2.65 -10.75 5.69
CA SER A 196 3.45 -9.63 5.19
C SER A 196 3.25 -8.36 6.02
N ASN A 197 4.21 -7.44 5.96
CA ASN A 197 4.03 -6.08 6.50
C ASN A 197 3.23 -5.16 5.54
N ASN A 198 2.81 -5.67 4.38
CA ASN A 198 2.04 -4.91 3.41
C ASN A 198 0.55 -5.06 3.72
N TYR A 199 -0.07 -4.00 4.24
CA TYR A 199 -1.48 -4.07 4.63
C TYR A 199 -2.41 -4.32 3.43
N HIS A 200 -2.04 -3.89 2.21
CA HIS A 200 -2.83 -4.20 1.01
C HIS A 200 -2.91 -5.71 0.78
N TYR A 201 -1.79 -6.42 0.97
CA TYR A 201 -1.75 -7.88 0.87
C TYR A 201 -2.58 -8.53 1.96
N GLN A 202 -2.51 -8.02 3.19
CA GLN A 202 -3.29 -8.55 4.30
C GLN A 202 -4.80 -8.41 4.05
N TYR A 203 -5.26 -7.24 3.61
CA TYR A 203 -6.67 -7.03 3.25
C TYR A 203 -7.11 -7.96 2.13
N TRP A 204 -6.36 -7.99 1.03
CA TRP A 204 -6.68 -8.83 -0.11
C TRP A 204 -6.75 -10.32 0.26
N ALA A 205 -5.81 -10.82 1.07
CA ALA A 205 -5.82 -12.22 1.47
C ALA A 205 -6.95 -12.53 2.46
N MET A 206 -7.28 -11.60 3.37
CA MET A 206 -8.44 -11.75 4.26
C MET A 206 -9.74 -11.89 3.48
N GLU A 207 -9.93 -11.15 2.38
CA GLU A 207 -11.10 -11.29 1.50
C GLU A 207 -11.24 -12.68 0.86
N LYS A 208 -10.15 -13.45 0.78
CA LYS A 208 -10.16 -14.82 0.23
C LYS A 208 -10.37 -15.88 1.31
N VAL A 209 -9.79 -15.70 2.49
CA VAL A 209 -9.79 -16.73 3.55
C VAL A 209 -10.92 -16.57 4.56
N VAL A 210 -11.57 -15.40 4.59
CA VAL A 210 -12.76 -15.12 5.39
C VAL A 210 -13.99 -15.15 4.49
N GLY A 211 -14.89 -16.11 4.73
CA GLY A 211 -16.15 -16.25 4.01
C GLY A 211 -17.07 -15.04 4.22
N LYS A 212 -18.09 -14.91 3.36
CA LYS A 212 -19.09 -13.82 3.46
C LYS A 212 -19.86 -13.82 4.78
N ASP A 213 -19.95 -14.97 5.44
CA ASP A 213 -20.55 -15.16 6.76
C ASP A 213 -19.57 -14.93 7.93
N GLY A 214 -18.32 -14.56 7.61
CA GLY A 214 -17.22 -14.38 8.55
C GLY A 214 -16.50 -15.66 8.96
N SER A 215 -16.84 -16.82 8.37
CA SER A 215 -16.14 -18.08 8.66
C SER A 215 -14.70 -18.01 8.17
N VAL A 216 -13.74 -18.42 9.01
CA VAL A 216 -12.32 -18.43 8.65
C VAL A 216 -11.94 -19.82 8.17
N SER A 217 -11.30 -19.90 7.01
CA SER A 217 -10.76 -21.16 6.49
C SER A 217 -9.71 -21.72 7.44
N LYS A 218 -9.89 -22.98 7.87
CA LYS A 218 -9.09 -23.64 8.93
C LYS A 218 -7.57 -23.48 8.80
N PRO A 219 -6.94 -23.60 7.59
CA PRO A 219 -5.50 -23.42 7.45
C PRO A 219 -5.00 -22.03 7.88
N PHE A 220 -5.84 -21.01 7.81
CA PHE A 220 -5.47 -19.60 8.01
C PHE A 220 -5.87 -19.03 9.38
N GLU A 221 -6.45 -19.84 10.27
CA GLU A 221 -6.90 -19.33 11.57
C GLU A 221 -5.76 -18.75 12.41
N GLN A 222 -4.55 -19.31 12.30
CA GLN A 222 -3.37 -18.81 13.01
C GLN A 222 -2.89 -17.48 12.44
N ASP A 223 -2.92 -17.29 11.12
CA ASP A 223 -2.58 -16.02 10.49
C ASP A 223 -3.56 -14.92 10.90
N LEU A 224 -4.86 -15.25 10.96
CA LEU A 224 -5.89 -14.31 11.42
C LEU A 224 -5.68 -13.92 12.89
N GLN A 225 -5.25 -14.84 13.76
CA GLN A 225 -4.85 -14.49 15.12
C GLN A 225 -3.67 -13.50 15.12
N GLN A 226 -2.66 -13.76 14.31
CA GLN A 226 -1.50 -12.87 14.24
C GLN A 226 -1.88 -11.47 13.75
N ILE A 227 -2.79 -11.36 12.77
CA ILE A 227 -3.31 -10.07 12.29
C ILE A 227 -4.09 -9.35 13.40
N ILE A 228 -5.01 -10.04 14.09
CA ILE A 228 -5.84 -9.44 15.16
C ILE A 228 -4.98 -8.98 16.35
N ALA A 229 -3.92 -9.74 16.69
CA ALA A 229 -2.97 -9.38 17.74
C ALA A 229 -1.85 -8.43 17.24
N GLY A 230 -1.89 -8.05 15.96
CA GLY A 230 -0.85 -7.29 15.29
C GLY A 230 -0.80 -5.81 15.71
N LYS A 231 0.31 -5.16 15.35
CA LYS A 231 0.53 -3.73 15.64
C LYS A 231 -0.27 -2.78 14.74
N ASN A 232 -0.59 -3.22 13.52
CA ASN A 232 -1.39 -2.41 12.61
C ASN A 232 -2.86 -2.46 13.04
N ILE A 233 -3.31 -1.37 13.66
CA ILE A 233 -4.65 -1.26 14.22
C ILE A 233 -5.76 -1.37 13.17
N PHE A 234 -5.51 -0.95 11.93
CA PHE A 234 -6.52 -0.96 10.88
C PHE A 234 -6.80 -2.39 10.40
N THR A 235 -5.76 -3.18 10.14
CA THR A 235 -5.90 -4.59 9.75
C THR A 235 -6.41 -5.43 10.91
N ALA A 236 -5.94 -5.18 12.14
CA ALA A 236 -6.41 -5.88 13.33
C ALA A 236 -7.91 -5.64 13.57
N LYS A 237 -8.36 -4.39 13.52
CA LYS A 237 -9.79 -4.04 13.66
C LYS A 237 -10.63 -4.63 12.54
N TYR A 238 -10.15 -4.54 11.29
CA TYR A 238 -10.85 -5.13 10.15
C TYR A 238 -11.03 -6.63 10.33
N ALA A 239 -9.96 -7.37 10.65
CA ALA A 239 -10.02 -8.81 10.89
C ALA A 239 -11.04 -9.14 12.01
N LEU A 240 -10.93 -8.47 13.15
CA LEU A 240 -11.81 -8.68 14.31
C LEU A 240 -13.29 -8.42 14.00
N GLN A 241 -13.58 -7.45 13.13
CA GLN A 241 -14.95 -7.07 12.73
C GLN A 241 -15.55 -8.02 11.68
N HIS A 242 -14.74 -8.58 10.79
CA HIS A 242 -15.21 -9.44 9.70
C HIS A 242 -15.24 -10.93 10.07
N VAL A 243 -14.43 -11.36 11.03
CA VAL A 243 -14.45 -12.74 11.52
C VAL A 243 -15.71 -12.99 12.34
N ASN A 244 -16.39 -14.12 12.13
CA ASN A 244 -17.62 -14.48 12.85
C ASN A 244 -17.36 -14.63 14.37
N ASN A 245 -18.40 -14.45 15.18
CA ASN A 245 -18.35 -14.64 16.62
C ASN A 245 -17.94 -16.06 17.03
N SER A 246 -18.35 -17.07 16.25
CA SER A 246 -18.03 -18.49 16.51
C SER A 246 -16.52 -18.78 16.55
N PHE A 247 -15.72 -17.99 15.84
CA PHE A 247 -14.25 -18.09 15.89
C PHE A 247 -13.67 -17.86 17.29
N PHE A 248 -14.39 -17.13 18.15
CA PHE A 248 -13.94 -16.75 19.48
C PHE A 248 -14.58 -17.58 20.61
N GLU A 249 -15.42 -18.57 20.29
CA GLU A 249 -16.20 -19.29 21.30
C GLU A 249 -15.37 -20.24 22.17
N SER A 250 -14.31 -20.84 21.61
CA SER A 250 -13.48 -21.78 22.36
C SER A 250 -12.71 -21.08 23.49
N GLU A 251 -12.49 -21.80 24.59
CA GLU A 251 -11.71 -21.30 25.73
C GLU A 251 -10.32 -20.82 25.33
N ALA A 252 -9.62 -21.59 24.49
CA ALA A 252 -8.30 -21.21 23.97
C ALA A 252 -8.32 -19.87 23.23
N ARG A 253 -9.37 -19.60 22.42
CA ARG A 253 -9.53 -18.35 21.68
C ARG A 253 -9.86 -17.17 22.60
N GLN A 254 -10.66 -17.39 23.64
CA GLN A 254 -10.97 -16.34 24.61
C GLN A 254 -9.78 -15.96 25.47
N VAL A 255 -9.00 -16.95 25.92
CA VAL A 255 -7.73 -16.71 26.63
C VAL A 255 -6.77 -15.93 25.75
N TRP A 256 -6.56 -16.36 24.51
CA TRP A 256 -5.71 -15.66 23.55
C TRP A 256 -6.19 -14.22 23.25
N LEU A 257 -7.49 -14.01 23.06
CA LEU A 257 -8.04 -12.68 22.79
C LEU A 257 -7.86 -11.76 24.00
N TRP A 258 -7.98 -12.29 25.21
CA TRP A 258 -7.71 -11.55 26.44
C TRP A 258 -6.24 -11.12 26.56
N GLU A 259 -5.30 -12.04 26.32
CA GLU A 259 -3.87 -11.70 26.31
C GLU A 259 -3.52 -10.65 25.25
N SER A 260 -4.20 -10.72 24.10
CA SER A 260 -4.08 -9.74 23.02
C SER A 260 -4.62 -8.37 23.45
N TYR A 261 -5.77 -8.33 24.13
CA TYR A 261 -6.35 -7.12 24.71
C TYR A 261 -5.40 -6.42 25.68
N GLN A 262 -4.72 -7.18 26.56
CA GLN A 262 -3.80 -6.59 27.54
C GLN A 262 -2.59 -5.89 26.89
N LYS A 263 -2.18 -6.32 25.69
CA LYS A 263 -1.04 -5.77 24.95
C LYS A 263 -1.45 -4.72 23.90
N ALA A 264 -2.75 -4.63 23.59
CA ALA A 264 -3.27 -3.79 22.53
C ALA A 264 -3.32 -2.31 22.91
N ALA A 265 -3.18 -1.43 21.92
CA ALA A 265 -3.47 -0.01 22.10
C ALA A 265 -4.97 0.20 22.42
N TYR A 266 -5.27 1.28 23.14
CA TYR A 266 -6.62 1.58 23.62
C TYR A 266 -7.74 1.44 22.57
N PRO A 267 -7.63 1.95 21.33
CA PRO A 267 -8.75 1.83 20.39
C PRO A 267 -9.00 0.39 19.91
N LEU A 268 -7.97 -0.47 19.93
CA LEU A 268 -8.12 -1.90 19.64
C LEU A 268 -8.72 -2.63 20.85
N GLN A 269 -8.33 -2.27 22.07
CA GLN A 269 -8.95 -2.77 23.30
C GLN A 269 -10.46 -2.58 23.31
N ILE A 270 -10.94 -1.39 22.96
CA ILE A 270 -12.38 -1.09 22.84
C ILE A 270 -13.05 -1.98 21.79
N THR A 271 -12.39 -2.21 20.65
CA THR A 271 -12.95 -3.06 19.58
C THR A 271 -13.04 -4.52 20.05
N MET A 272 -12.04 -5.02 20.78
CA MET A 272 -12.04 -6.35 21.37
C MET A 272 -13.17 -6.52 22.41
N LEU A 273 -13.37 -5.56 23.30
CA LEU A 273 -14.49 -5.59 24.25
C LEU A 273 -15.85 -5.61 23.53
N LYS A 274 -16.02 -4.79 22.49
CA LYS A 274 -17.24 -4.82 21.66
C LYS A 274 -17.47 -6.17 20.98
N LYS A 275 -16.39 -6.87 20.58
CA LYS A 275 -16.49 -8.23 20.04
C LYS A 275 -16.94 -9.22 21.12
N LEU A 276 -16.33 -9.16 22.31
CA LEU A 276 -16.66 -10.02 23.45
C LEU A 276 -18.12 -9.88 23.91
N ALA A 277 -18.74 -8.70 23.73
CA ALA A 277 -20.14 -8.48 24.09
C ALA A 277 -21.16 -9.29 23.28
N ASN A 278 -20.70 -9.99 22.23
CA ASN A 278 -21.54 -10.77 21.32
C ASN A 278 -21.14 -12.25 21.25
N ILE A 279 -20.31 -12.74 22.18
CA ILE A 279 -19.93 -14.15 22.28
C ILE A 279 -20.27 -14.71 23.67
N PRO A 280 -20.56 -16.01 23.81
CA PRO A 280 -20.69 -16.66 25.11
C PRO A 280 -19.38 -16.59 25.91
N LEU A 281 -19.43 -16.25 27.19
CA LEU A 281 -18.23 -16.14 28.03
C LEU A 281 -17.85 -17.46 28.72
N THR A 282 -16.57 -17.79 28.65
CA THR A 282 -15.97 -18.79 29.56
C THR A 282 -15.80 -18.22 30.97
N SER A 283 -15.81 -19.09 31.98
CA SER A 283 -15.61 -18.68 33.37
C SER A 283 -14.26 -17.98 33.59
N SER A 284 -13.21 -18.43 32.90
CA SER A 284 -11.88 -17.80 32.96
C SER A 284 -11.91 -16.37 32.43
N LEU A 285 -12.53 -16.14 31.26
CA LEU A 285 -12.64 -14.79 30.70
C LEU A 285 -13.50 -13.87 31.58
N ALA A 286 -14.61 -14.38 32.14
CA ALA A 286 -15.45 -13.61 33.05
C ALA A 286 -14.69 -13.14 34.30
N ASN A 287 -13.84 -14.00 34.88
CA ASN A 287 -13.00 -13.63 36.02
C ASN A 287 -11.94 -12.58 35.65
N ASN A 288 -11.31 -12.73 34.49
CA ASN A 288 -10.35 -11.76 33.98
C ASN A 288 -10.97 -10.37 33.75
N LEU A 289 -12.18 -10.33 33.17
CA LEU A 289 -12.93 -9.09 32.96
C LEU A 289 -13.30 -8.42 34.29
N LYS A 290 -13.75 -9.19 35.29
CA LYS A 290 -14.03 -8.67 36.65
C LYS A 290 -12.77 -8.05 37.28
N ALA A 291 -11.63 -8.74 37.20
CA ALA A 291 -10.37 -8.23 37.73
C ALA A 291 -9.91 -6.95 37.02
N ALA A 292 -10.19 -6.82 35.73
CA ALA A 292 -9.81 -5.64 34.94
C ALA A 292 -10.59 -4.37 35.30
N LEU A 293 -11.78 -4.48 35.91
CA LEU A 293 -12.59 -3.32 36.32
C LEU A 293 -11.83 -2.36 37.25
N THR A 294 -10.91 -2.88 38.08
CA THR A 294 -10.12 -2.06 39.00
C THR A 294 -9.25 -1.01 38.29
N ASN A 295 -8.79 -1.31 37.08
CA ASN A 295 -7.89 -0.45 36.30
C ASN A 295 -8.53 0.07 35.01
N ALA A 296 -9.81 -0.25 34.76
CA ALA A 296 -10.52 0.15 33.56
C ALA A 296 -10.90 1.63 33.61
N ASN A 297 -10.78 2.32 32.47
CA ASN A 297 -11.37 3.64 32.33
C ASN A 297 -12.91 3.56 32.22
N GLN A 298 -13.59 4.71 32.15
CA GLN A 298 -15.05 4.77 32.12
C GLN A 298 -15.67 3.97 30.95
N GLU A 299 -15.12 4.07 29.74
CA GLU A 299 -15.64 3.37 28.56
C GLU A 299 -15.41 1.85 28.66
N GLN A 300 -14.21 1.45 29.06
CA GLN A 300 -13.87 0.03 29.28
C GLN A 300 -14.74 -0.58 30.38
N ALA A 301 -14.91 0.09 31.52
CA ALA A 301 -15.73 -0.39 32.62
C ALA A 301 -17.20 -0.54 32.20
N SER A 302 -17.73 0.42 31.43
CA SER A 302 -19.07 0.34 30.87
C SER A 302 -19.25 -0.89 29.97
N LEU A 303 -18.33 -1.13 29.03
CA LEU A 303 -18.36 -2.29 28.15
C LEU A 303 -18.21 -3.61 28.94
N ILE A 304 -17.26 -3.67 29.88
CA ILE A 304 -17.03 -4.86 30.71
C ILE A 304 -18.29 -5.22 31.51
N ASN A 305 -18.93 -4.25 32.17
CA ASN A 305 -20.17 -4.49 32.91
C ASN A 305 -21.30 -4.97 31.99
N GLN A 306 -21.42 -4.42 30.78
CA GLN A 306 -22.39 -4.89 29.79
C GLN A 306 -22.14 -6.35 29.37
N ILE A 307 -20.88 -6.73 29.18
CA ILE A 307 -20.49 -8.10 28.82
C ILE A 307 -20.87 -9.06 29.95
N LEU A 308 -20.51 -8.73 31.19
CA LEU A 308 -20.75 -9.54 32.39
C LEU A 308 -22.23 -9.66 32.76
N ALA A 309 -23.08 -8.70 32.37
CA ALA A 309 -24.52 -8.75 32.64
C ALA A 309 -25.30 -9.65 31.66
N LYS A 310 -24.72 -9.93 30.48
CA LYS A 310 -25.35 -10.76 29.43
C LYS A 310 -25.03 -12.25 29.54
N ASN A 311 -24.04 -12.61 30.35
CA ASN A 311 -23.48 -13.96 30.48
C ASN A 311 -23.52 -14.41 31.94
#